data_AF-A0A5C8ZEF2-F1
#
_entry.id   AF-A0A5C8ZEF2-F1
#
_cell.length_a   1.000
_cell.length_b   1.000
_cell.length_c   1.000
_cell.angle_alpha   90.00
_cell.angle_beta   90.00
_cell.angle_gamma   90.00
#
_symmetry.space_group_name_H-M   'P 1'
#
loop_
_entity.id
_entity.type
_entity.pdbx_description
1 polymer ?
#
loop_
_entity_poly.entity_id
_entity_poly.type
_entity_poly.pdbx_seq_one_letter_code
_entity_poly.pdbx_strand_id
1 'polypeptide(L)'
;MSLRPSRGAPAERRPAPPRSLLADVAELLSGPGLAWVVQRVRGQLETGADPVAVLQLPSATAVQRAGARAVLGPAAVVRGTHLSLRVTDVEDLLRELAGWDGGLTAAVRALDGDLEVIEDDDEDDDAERDEGPDGGVTLPAAAAAAVAGPPAPAPAPVSVPVSVPRPAPVAAAVLEPVPAPAPQLEPQPEPAPEPAPEPEPDPDPALVVDLDAAQADRTGLALADLVLVLDLPVAPDGPTGTALAAVSAAGLPAALTLQQLRDAPPSWLPAPPGGTALVCATPAVLAAVAGAPAATPTPASAPARRRRRPRVPVVCLDATATSPGADPGWPGDAVVVVLRGLKGAGWRLLLNAGDGPEGEVLTELLASELEAQVWRCPADPDAPLREQLVGDARRLAR
;
A
#
# COMPACT_ATOMS: atom_id res chain seq x y z
N MET A 1 -0.73 24.60 65.76
CA MET A 1 0.05 23.34 65.72
C MET A 1 0.13 22.92 64.26
N SER A 2 1.20 23.31 63.57
CA SER A 2 1.43 22.93 62.17
C SER A 2 2.11 21.57 62.13
N LEU A 3 1.40 20.56 61.64
CA LEU A 3 1.94 19.24 61.37
C LEU A 3 2.89 19.36 60.18
N ARG A 4 4.20 19.25 60.43
CA ARG A 4 5.20 19.11 59.36
C ARG A 4 4.98 17.77 58.65
N PRO A 5 4.99 17.74 57.30
CA PRO A 5 4.98 16.47 56.58
C PRO A 5 6.24 15.68 56.95
N SER A 6 6.03 14.44 57.38
CA SER A 6 7.08 13.50 57.71
C SER A 6 7.93 13.26 56.46
N ARG A 7 9.21 13.69 56.50
CA ARG A 7 10.20 13.32 55.48
C ARG A 7 10.23 11.79 55.41
N GLY A 8 9.74 11.24 54.30
CA GLY A 8 9.73 9.81 54.04
C GLY A 8 11.12 9.23 54.23
N ALA A 9 11.20 8.06 54.87
CA ALA A 9 12.44 7.31 55.00
C ALA A 9 13.06 7.10 53.59
N PRO A 10 14.38 7.22 53.43
CA PRO A 10 15.04 7.02 52.16
C PRO A 10 14.66 5.63 51.63
N ALA A 11 14.02 5.59 50.45
CA ALA A 11 13.66 4.34 49.79
C ALA A 11 14.92 3.47 49.71
N GLU A 12 14.89 2.31 50.37
CA GLU A 12 15.98 1.34 50.29
C GLU A 12 16.23 1.05 48.80
N ARG A 13 17.43 1.42 48.32
CA ARG A 13 17.81 1.20 46.92
C ARG A 13 17.78 -0.31 46.66
N ARG A 14 16.75 -0.75 45.95
CA ARG A 14 16.61 -2.14 45.51
C ARG A 14 17.83 -2.48 44.65
N PRO A 15 18.54 -3.61 44.88
CA PRO A 15 19.70 -3.97 44.08
C PRO A 15 19.31 -4.09 42.60
N ALA A 16 20.18 -3.59 41.72
CA ALA A 16 19.95 -3.67 40.28
C ALA A 16 19.81 -5.13 39.82
N PRO A 17 18.87 -5.44 38.90
CA PRO A 17 18.69 -6.78 38.38
C PRO A 17 19.95 -7.27 37.64
N PRO A 18 20.18 -8.59 37.57
CA PRO A 18 21.29 -9.15 36.81
C PRO A 18 21.16 -8.81 35.32
N ARG A 19 22.29 -8.53 34.64
CA ARG A 19 22.31 -8.07 33.24
C ARG A 19 21.64 -9.03 32.24
N SER A 20 21.71 -10.34 32.47
CA SER A 20 21.08 -11.35 31.60
C SER A 20 19.56 -11.20 31.57
N LEU A 21 18.96 -10.97 32.74
CA LEU A 21 17.52 -10.80 32.90
C LEU A 21 17.01 -9.53 32.21
N LEU A 22 17.82 -8.46 32.17
CA LEU A 22 17.49 -7.25 31.39
C LEU A 22 17.54 -7.48 29.89
N ALA A 23 18.45 -8.31 29.40
CA ALA A 23 18.51 -8.64 27.97
C ALA A 23 17.26 -9.41 27.52
N ASP A 24 16.81 -10.37 28.33
CA ASP A 24 15.60 -11.17 28.04
C ASP A 24 14.34 -10.27 28.04
N VAL A 25 14.23 -9.34 29.00
CA VAL A 25 13.16 -8.34 29.03
C VAL A 25 13.23 -7.41 27.82
N ALA A 26 14.42 -6.95 27.44
CA ALA A 26 14.61 -6.08 26.29
C ALA A 26 14.20 -6.79 25.00
N GLU A 27 14.61 -8.05 24.81
CA GLU A 27 14.25 -8.85 23.64
C GLU A 27 12.74 -9.03 23.53
N LEU A 28 12.07 -9.36 24.64
CA LEU A 28 10.62 -9.56 24.68
C LEU A 28 9.84 -8.28 24.38
N LEU A 29 10.21 -7.16 25.01
CA LEU A 29 9.47 -5.91 24.91
C LEU A 29 9.84 -5.07 23.68
N SER A 30 11.04 -5.25 23.11
CA SER A 30 11.47 -4.53 21.88
C SER A 30 10.96 -5.21 20.60
N GLY A 31 10.35 -6.38 20.71
CA GLY A 31 9.73 -7.06 19.57
C GLY A 31 8.64 -6.19 18.91
N PRO A 32 8.46 -6.28 17.58
CA PRO A 32 7.55 -5.40 16.83
C PRO A 32 6.08 -5.51 17.26
N GLY A 33 5.71 -6.59 17.96
CA GLY A 33 4.40 -6.77 18.56
C GLY A 33 4.14 -5.96 19.83
N LEU A 34 5.19 -5.68 20.62
CA LEU A 34 5.09 -5.13 21.98
C LEU A 34 5.88 -3.84 22.20
N ALA A 35 6.69 -3.37 21.23
CA ALA A 35 7.45 -2.12 21.37
C ALA A 35 6.58 -0.91 21.73
N TRP A 36 5.33 -0.87 21.25
CA TRP A 36 4.37 0.19 21.57
C TRP A 36 3.94 0.18 23.05
N VAL A 37 3.98 -0.98 23.73
CA VAL A 37 3.67 -1.10 25.16
C VAL A 37 4.68 -0.31 25.97
N VAL A 38 5.97 -0.45 25.65
CA VAL A 38 7.06 0.31 26.30
C VAL A 38 6.84 1.80 26.12
N GLN A 39 6.62 2.25 24.89
CA GLN A 39 6.38 3.67 24.58
C GLN A 39 5.17 4.23 25.34
N ARG A 40 4.08 3.47 25.41
CA ARG A 40 2.86 3.94 26.08
C ARG A 40 3.00 3.99 27.60
N VAL A 41 3.63 2.99 28.20
CA VAL A 41 3.92 2.97 29.65
C VAL A 41 4.90 4.09 30.00
N ARG A 42 5.93 4.31 29.17
CA ARG A 42 6.88 5.40 29.33
C ARG A 42 6.19 6.77 29.37
N GLY A 43 5.33 7.07 28.39
CA GLY A 43 4.60 8.33 28.37
C GLY A 43 3.71 8.53 29.61
N GLN A 44 3.14 7.46 30.16
CA GLN A 44 2.39 7.53 31.43
C GLN A 44 3.32 7.85 32.61
N LEU A 45 4.48 7.20 32.70
CA LEU A 45 5.45 7.46 33.75
C LEU A 45 6.07 8.86 33.70
N GLU A 46 6.30 9.40 32.50
CA GLU A 46 6.80 10.77 32.30
C GLU A 46 5.81 11.81 32.83
N THR A 47 4.49 11.56 32.69
CA THR A 47 3.41 12.38 33.29
C THR A 47 3.15 12.10 34.77
N GLY A 48 3.95 11.25 35.42
CA GLY A 48 3.74 10.83 36.81
C GLY A 48 2.51 9.92 37.04
N ALA A 49 1.85 9.45 35.97
CA ALA A 49 0.70 8.58 36.06
C ALA A 49 1.11 7.11 36.18
N ASP A 50 0.39 6.37 37.04
CA ASP A 50 0.52 4.91 37.08
C ASP A 50 -0.06 4.28 35.79
N PRO A 51 0.55 3.20 35.27
CA PRO A 51 0.03 2.55 34.08
C PRO A 51 -1.41 2.07 34.26
N VAL A 52 -2.26 2.43 33.30
CA VAL A 52 -3.67 2.00 33.31
C VAL A 52 -3.77 0.48 33.21
N ALA A 53 -4.77 -0.11 33.88
CA ALA A 53 -4.94 -1.56 33.90
C ALA A 53 -5.06 -2.21 32.50
N VAL A 54 -5.53 -1.45 31.49
CA VAL A 54 -5.67 -1.90 30.09
C VAL A 54 -4.99 -0.90 29.16
N LEU A 55 -3.93 -1.34 28.49
CA LEU A 55 -3.26 -0.59 27.44
C LEU A 55 -4.03 -0.76 26.13
N GLN A 56 -4.39 0.36 25.51
CA GLN A 56 -5.09 0.38 24.24
C GLN A 56 -4.21 1.03 23.18
N LEU A 57 -4.12 0.37 22.03
CA LEU A 57 -3.51 0.91 20.83
C LEU A 57 -4.62 1.09 19.77
N PRO A 58 -5.15 2.32 19.59
CA PRO A 58 -6.01 2.60 18.46
C PRO A 58 -5.19 2.49 17.17
N SER A 59 -5.82 2.01 16.10
CA SER A 59 -5.17 1.86 14.79
C SER A 59 -3.91 0.98 14.81
N ALA A 60 -3.91 -0.07 15.63
CA ALA A 60 -2.83 -1.05 15.70
C ALA A 60 -2.57 -1.67 14.32
N THR A 61 -1.31 -1.74 13.90
CA THR A 61 -0.90 -2.34 12.62
C THR A 61 -1.10 -3.85 12.64
N ALA A 62 -1.07 -4.50 11.47
CA ALA A 62 -1.20 -5.96 11.40
C ALA A 62 -0.05 -6.66 12.14
N VAL A 63 1.19 -6.17 12.00
CA VAL A 63 2.34 -6.70 12.74
C VAL A 63 2.18 -6.56 14.25
N GLN A 64 1.67 -5.42 14.73
CA GLN A 64 1.40 -5.23 16.16
C GLN A 64 0.35 -6.23 16.66
N ARG A 65 -0.74 -6.42 15.91
CA ARG A 65 -1.80 -7.38 16.27
C ARG A 65 -1.31 -8.82 16.22
N ALA A 66 -0.54 -9.18 15.19
CA ALA A 66 0.02 -10.52 15.00
C ALA A 66 1.06 -10.83 16.08
N GLY A 67 2.00 -9.93 16.32
CA GLY A 67 3.02 -10.06 17.37
C GLY A 67 2.39 -10.12 18.76
N ALA A 68 1.41 -9.27 19.07
CA ALA A 68 0.69 -9.34 20.33
C ALA A 68 -0.05 -10.68 20.51
N ARG A 69 -0.69 -11.21 19.46
CA ARG A 69 -1.31 -12.56 19.50
C ARG A 69 -0.28 -13.69 19.60
N ALA A 70 0.87 -13.58 18.95
CA ALA A 70 1.90 -14.60 19.02
C ALA A 70 2.46 -14.73 20.44
N VAL A 71 2.64 -13.59 21.11
CA VAL A 71 3.24 -13.53 22.45
C VAL A 71 2.20 -13.76 23.56
N LEU A 72 1.04 -13.09 23.50
CA LEU A 72 0.01 -13.13 24.54
C LEU A 72 -1.13 -14.10 24.24
N GLY A 73 -1.12 -14.74 23.06
CA GLY A 73 -2.15 -15.70 22.67
C GLY A 73 -3.55 -15.08 22.67
N PRO A 74 -4.56 -15.80 23.21
CA PRO A 74 -5.94 -15.32 23.31
C PRO A 74 -6.12 -14.10 24.24
N ALA A 75 -5.14 -13.77 25.08
CA ALA A 75 -5.23 -12.65 26.00
C ALA A 75 -5.15 -11.29 25.26
N ALA A 76 -4.53 -11.25 24.08
CA ALA A 76 -4.57 -10.09 23.21
C ALA A 76 -5.96 -9.94 22.57
N VAL A 77 -6.74 -8.97 23.06
CA VAL A 77 -8.05 -8.68 22.50
C VAL A 77 -7.89 -7.76 21.30
N VAL A 78 -8.15 -8.32 20.12
CA VAL A 78 -8.15 -7.60 18.84
C VAL A 78 -9.59 -7.37 18.38
N ARG A 79 -9.97 -6.11 18.15
CA ARG A 79 -11.27 -5.74 17.57
C ARG A 79 -11.06 -4.76 16.42
N GLY A 80 -11.13 -5.26 15.18
CA GLY A 80 -10.81 -4.48 13.99
C GLY A 80 -9.39 -3.94 14.06
N THR A 81 -9.25 -2.61 14.01
CA THR A 81 -7.97 -1.91 14.14
C THR A 81 -7.57 -1.58 15.58
N HIS A 82 -8.40 -1.90 16.57
CA HIS A 82 -8.06 -1.69 17.98
C HIS A 82 -7.41 -2.92 18.58
N LEU A 83 -6.30 -2.71 19.29
CA LEU A 83 -5.62 -3.71 20.12
C LEU A 83 -5.70 -3.30 21.58
N SER A 84 -6.16 -4.21 22.44
CA SER A 84 -6.24 -4.00 23.89
C SER A 84 -5.51 -5.11 24.63
N LEU A 85 -4.59 -4.74 25.51
CA LEU A 85 -3.81 -5.63 26.35
C LEU A 85 -4.01 -5.28 27.82
N ARG A 86 -4.19 -6.27 28.70
CA ARG A 86 -4.14 -6.00 30.15
C ARG A 86 -2.70 -5.95 30.60
N VAL A 87 -2.39 -5.01 31.49
CA VAL A 87 -1.04 -4.91 32.08
C VAL A 87 -0.67 -6.21 32.79
N THR A 88 -1.62 -6.83 33.50
CA THR A 88 -1.41 -8.12 34.18
C THR A 88 -0.98 -9.24 33.23
N ASP A 89 -1.54 -9.29 32.02
CA ASP A 89 -1.21 -10.32 31.04
C ASP A 89 0.24 -10.15 30.54
N VAL A 90 0.72 -8.91 30.42
CA VAL A 90 2.12 -8.60 30.08
C VAL A 90 3.07 -8.88 31.25
N GLU A 91 2.65 -8.61 32.48
CA GLU A 91 3.44 -8.90 33.68
C GLU A 91 3.59 -10.40 33.93
N ASP A 92 2.53 -11.18 33.70
CA ASP A 92 2.58 -12.63 33.78
C ASP A 92 3.55 -13.21 32.74
N LEU A 93 3.53 -12.66 31.52
CA LEU A 93 4.47 -13.00 30.45
C LEU A 93 5.92 -12.65 30.83
N LEU A 94 6.17 -11.46 31.39
CA LEU A 94 7.49 -11.05 31.87
C LEU A 94 8.02 -12.00 32.97
N ARG A 95 7.14 -12.43 33.87
CA ARG A 95 7.48 -13.38 34.92
C ARG A 95 7.79 -14.77 34.36
N GLU A 96 6.95 -15.26 33.44
CA GLU A 96 7.08 -16.61 32.88
C GLU A 96 8.27 -16.75 31.94
N LEU A 97 8.47 -15.79 31.03
CA LEU A 97 9.46 -15.90 29.97
C LEU A 97 10.82 -15.29 30.34
N ALA A 98 10.84 -14.18 31.08
CA ALA A 98 12.07 -13.47 31.42
C ALA A 98 12.45 -13.59 32.91
N GLY A 99 11.65 -14.29 33.73
CA GLY A 99 11.87 -14.39 35.17
C GLY A 99 11.74 -13.05 35.91
N TRP A 100 11.06 -12.06 35.32
CA TRP A 100 10.99 -10.71 35.84
C TRP A 100 9.80 -10.51 36.80
N ASP A 101 10.09 -10.43 38.11
CA ASP A 101 9.08 -10.22 39.16
C ASP A 101 8.80 -8.74 39.48
N GLY A 102 9.49 -7.80 38.83
CA GLY A 102 9.40 -6.37 39.13
C GLY A 102 8.13 -5.68 38.64
N GLY A 103 7.31 -6.35 37.82
CA GLY A 103 6.17 -5.75 37.12
C GLY A 103 6.60 -4.91 35.90
N LEU A 104 5.63 -4.44 35.14
CA LEU A 104 5.85 -3.77 33.85
C LEU A 104 6.53 -2.39 34.04
N THR A 105 6.10 -1.63 35.05
CA THR A 105 6.71 -0.32 35.39
C THR A 105 8.19 -0.45 35.70
N ALA A 106 8.58 -1.45 36.50
CA ALA A 106 9.99 -1.65 36.83
C ALA A 106 10.79 -2.12 35.61
N ALA A 107 10.20 -2.94 34.74
CA ALA A 107 10.83 -3.38 33.51
C ALA A 107 11.15 -2.18 32.60
N VAL A 108 10.17 -1.29 32.37
CA VAL A 108 10.35 -0.10 31.54
C VAL A 108 11.40 0.84 32.12
N ARG A 109 11.37 1.12 33.43
CA ARG A 109 12.43 1.92 34.09
C ARG A 109 13.81 1.29 33.97
N ALA A 110 13.90 -0.04 34.03
CA ALA A 110 15.18 -0.71 33.90
C ALA A 110 15.73 -0.72 32.46
N LEU A 111 14.85 -0.62 31.46
CA LEU A 111 15.22 -0.50 30.04
C LEU A 111 15.64 0.94 29.68
N ASP A 112 14.86 1.94 30.09
CA ASP A 112 15.07 3.34 29.70
C ASP A 112 15.92 4.16 30.69
N GLY A 113 16.18 3.62 31.89
CA GLY A 113 16.82 4.35 32.99
C GLY A 113 15.82 5.11 33.87
N ASP A 114 16.35 5.90 34.81
CA ASP A 114 15.53 6.78 35.65
C ASP A 114 14.87 7.85 34.76
N LEU A 115 13.57 7.68 34.49
CA LEU A 115 12.76 8.66 33.77
C LEU A 115 12.56 9.88 34.66
N GLU A 116 13.03 11.05 34.21
CA GLU A 116 12.71 12.32 34.86
C GLU A 116 11.22 12.63 34.64
N VAL A 117 10.52 12.94 35.73
CA VAL A 117 9.12 13.37 35.64
C VAL A 117 9.14 14.76 35.03
N ILE A 118 8.43 14.94 33.92
CA ILE A 118 8.22 16.24 33.32
C ILE A 118 7.17 16.90 34.21
N GLU A 119 7.60 17.80 35.09
CA GLU A 119 6.67 18.69 35.78
C GLU A 119 6.07 19.59 34.70
N ASP A 120 4.78 19.40 34.39
CA ASP A 120 4.05 20.28 33.48
C ASP A 120 4.05 21.68 34.12
N ASP A 121 4.95 22.56 33.68
CA ASP A 121 5.02 24.00 33.98
C ASP A 121 3.83 24.74 33.33
N ASP A 122 2.61 24.25 33.54
CA ASP A 122 1.35 24.89 33.11
C ASP A 122 0.99 26.11 33.99
N GLU A 123 1.96 26.75 34.65
CA GLU A 123 1.72 27.85 35.59
C GLU A 123 1.48 29.23 34.95
N ASP A 124 1.52 29.40 33.62
CA ASP A 124 1.62 30.76 33.03
C ASP A 124 0.68 31.14 31.86
N ASP A 125 -0.45 30.46 31.60
CA ASP A 125 -1.37 30.84 30.49
C ASP A 125 -2.80 31.26 30.91
N ASP A 126 -2.97 31.70 32.16
CA ASP A 126 -4.25 32.24 32.69
C ASP A 126 -4.37 33.78 32.60
N ALA A 127 -3.45 34.49 31.93
CA ALA A 127 -3.38 35.96 32.04
C ALA A 127 -4.08 36.80 30.95
N GLU A 128 -4.51 36.28 29.79
CA GLU A 128 -5.13 37.13 28.75
C GLU A 128 -6.35 36.52 28.04
N ARG A 129 -7.42 36.21 28.79
CA ARG A 129 -8.78 36.21 28.23
C ARG A 129 -9.56 37.41 28.74
N ASP A 130 -9.28 38.53 28.07
CA ASP A 130 -10.07 39.75 28.08
C ASP A 130 -11.54 39.44 27.75
N GLU A 131 -12.41 39.80 28.69
CA GLU A 131 -13.86 39.63 28.64
C GLU A 131 -14.47 40.59 27.60
N GLY A 132 -14.69 40.10 26.37
CA GLY A 132 -15.56 40.76 25.40
C GLY A 132 -17.05 40.53 25.72
N PRO A 133 -17.90 41.57 25.74
CA PRO A 133 -19.23 41.48 26.35
C PRO A 133 -20.30 40.86 25.45
N ASP A 134 -21.19 40.11 26.11
CA ASP A 134 -22.60 39.82 25.82
C ASP A 134 -23.14 40.20 24.43
N GLY A 135 -23.19 39.19 23.55
CA GLY A 135 -23.98 39.19 22.32
C GLY A 135 -25.03 38.07 22.37
N GLY A 136 -26.09 38.27 23.14
CA GLY A 136 -27.23 37.36 23.19
C GLY A 136 -27.91 37.23 21.82
N VAL A 137 -27.92 36.02 21.26
CA VAL A 137 -28.81 35.66 20.15
C VAL A 137 -29.63 34.45 20.56
N THR A 138 -30.90 34.73 20.81
CA THR A 138 -31.99 33.80 21.05
C THR A 138 -32.28 32.96 19.80
N LEU A 139 -32.25 31.63 19.96
CA LEU A 139 -32.80 30.69 18.98
C LEU A 139 -34.32 30.58 19.18
N PRO A 140 -35.16 30.73 18.13
CA PRO A 140 -36.52 30.24 18.17
C PRO A 140 -36.59 28.80 17.66
N ALA A 141 -37.33 28.00 18.42
CA ALA A 141 -37.79 26.68 18.03
C ALA A 141 -39.02 26.76 17.10
N ALA A 142 -39.13 25.71 16.28
CA ALA A 142 -40.31 25.24 15.54
C ALA A 142 -40.78 26.03 14.31
N ALA A 143 -40.80 25.38 13.13
CA ALA A 143 -42.02 24.77 12.58
C ALA A 143 -41.84 24.32 11.11
N ALA A 144 -42.64 23.30 10.78
CA ALA A 144 -43.25 23.02 9.47
C ALA A 144 -42.39 22.39 8.35
N ALA A 145 -42.59 21.08 8.25
CA ALA A 145 -42.77 20.28 7.03
C ALA A 145 -42.94 21.07 5.71
N ALA A 146 -42.08 20.77 4.74
CA ALA A 146 -42.35 20.97 3.32
C ALA A 146 -41.96 19.71 2.55
N VAL A 147 -42.99 19.09 1.96
CA VAL A 147 -42.92 17.95 1.05
C VAL A 147 -42.20 18.36 -0.23
N ALA A 148 -41.01 17.81 -0.48
CA ALA A 148 -40.35 17.92 -1.77
C ALA A 148 -40.91 16.85 -2.73
N GLY A 149 -41.58 17.31 -3.79
CA GLY A 149 -42.07 16.46 -4.88
C GLY A 149 -40.95 15.87 -5.73
N PRO A 150 -41.23 14.81 -6.51
CA PRO A 150 -40.23 14.12 -7.32
C PRO A 150 -39.73 15.00 -8.49
N PRO A 151 -38.44 14.90 -8.86
CA PRO A 151 -37.89 15.65 -9.98
C PRO A 151 -38.43 15.14 -11.33
N ALA A 152 -38.75 16.07 -12.22
CA ALA A 152 -39.21 15.81 -13.58
C ALA A 152 -38.15 15.04 -14.41
N PRO A 153 -38.57 14.17 -15.35
CA PRO A 153 -37.65 13.40 -16.17
C PRO A 153 -36.89 14.29 -17.16
N ALA A 154 -35.57 14.07 -17.24
CA ALA A 154 -34.68 14.71 -18.20
C ALA A 154 -35.04 14.34 -19.67
N PRO A 155 -34.87 15.26 -20.63
CA PRO A 155 -35.18 15.01 -22.04
C PRO A 155 -34.21 14.00 -22.66
N ALA A 156 -34.76 13.08 -23.47
CA ALA A 156 -34.00 12.07 -24.20
C ALA A 156 -33.04 12.70 -25.24
N PRO A 157 -31.83 12.16 -25.43
CA PRO A 157 -30.89 12.67 -26.42
C PRO A 157 -31.37 12.35 -27.85
N VAL A 158 -31.41 13.39 -28.69
CA VAL A 158 -31.72 13.30 -30.12
C VAL A 158 -30.49 12.78 -30.86
N SER A 159 -30.60 11.59 -31.46
CA SER A 159 -29.56 10.99 -32.30
C SER A 159 -29.47 11.72 -33.65
N VAL A 160 -28.36 12.43 -33.89
CA VAL A 160 -28.00 12.98 -35.21
C VAL A 160 -27.16 11.94 -35.97
N PRO A 161 -27.58 11.48 -37.17
CA PRO A 161 -26.78 10.54 -37.95
C PRO A 161 -25.62 11.27 -38.65
N VAL A 162 -24.38 10.98 -38.23
CA VAL A 162 -23.17 11.40 -38.96
C VAL A 162 -22.92 10.40 -40.09
N SER A 163 -23.08 10.85 -41.34
CA SER A 163 -22.71 10.08 -42.54
C SER A 163 -21.18 10.00 -42.65
N VAL A 164 -20.65 8.78 -42.58
CA VAL A 164 -19.23 8.49 -42.84
C VAL A 164 -19.01 8.39 -44.36
N PRO A 165 -18.03 9.10 -44.95
CA PRO A 165 -17.76 9.01 -46.38
C PRO A 165 -17.14 7.67 -46.76
N ARG A 166 -17.62 7.12 -47.88
CA ARG A 166 -17.19 5.87 -48.51
C ARG A 166 -15.76 6.02 -49.05
N PRO A 167 -14.81 5.12 -48.73
CA PRO A 167 -13.46 5.18 -49.29
C PRO A 167 -13.46 4.80 -50.78
N ALA A 168 -12.73 5.58 -51.57
CA ALA A 168 -12.48 5.35 -52.99
C ALA A 168 -11.59 4.09 -53.19
N PRO A 169 -11.74 3.37 -54.32
CA PRO A 169 -10.92 2.20 -54.61
C PRO A 169 -9.48 2.64 -54.97
N VAL A 170 -8.50 2.09 -54.27
CA VAL A 170 -7.08 2.26 -54.60
C VAL A 170 -6.76 1.35 -55.79
N ALA A 171 -6.25 1.97 -56.85
CA ALA A 171 -5.84 1.32 -58.09
C ALA A 171 -4.69 0.33 -57.88
N ALA A 172 -4.75 -0.77 -58.61
CA ALA A 172 -3.73 -1.81 -58.67
C ALA A 172 -2.40 -1.23 -59.18
N ALA A 173 -1.36 -1.30 -58.34
CA ALA A 173 0.00 -0.98 -58.74
C ALA A 173 0.59 -2.12 -59.57
N VAL A 174 1.06 -1.74 -60.76
CA VAL A 174 1.76 -2.54 -61.75
C VAL A 174 3.08 -3.04 -61.18
N LEU A 175 3.38 -4.33 -61.38
CA LEU A 175 4.67 -4.94 -61.07
C LEU A 175 5.73 -4.41 -62.04
N GLU A 176 6.67 -3.60 -61.55
CA GLU A 176 7.88 -3.25 -62.30
C GLU A 176 8.94 -4.37 -62.21
N PRO A 177 9.73 -4.61 -63.26
CA PRO A 177 10.67 -5.72 -63.35
C PRO A 177 11.93 -5.48 -62.50
N VAL A 178 12.38 -6.57 -61.87
CA VAL A 178 13.60 -6.65 -61.05
C VAL A 178 14.83 -6.31 -61.90
N PRO A 179 15.68 -5.34 -61.50
CA PRO A 179 16.90 -5.01 -62.23
C PRO A 179 17.98 -6.08 -62.03
N ALA A 180 18.72 -6.35 -63.11
CA ALA A 180 19.82 -7.31 -63.16
C ALA A 180 20.98 -6.90 -62.22
N PRO A 181 21.73 -7.88 -61.66
CA PRO A 181 22.80 -7.61 -60.71
C PRO A 181 23.96 -6.86 -61.36
N ALA A 182 24.35 -5.74 -60.75
CA ALA A 182 25.50 -4.93 -61.14
C ALA A 182 26.83 -5.65 -60.80
N PRO A 183 27.90 -5.42 -61.58
CA PRO A 183 29.20 -6.05 -61.39
C PRO A 183 29.85 -5.62 -60.06
N GLN A 184 30.43 -6.60 -59.37
CA GLN A 184 31.16 -6.42 -58.11
C GLN A 184 32.38 -5.52 -58.35
N LEU A 185 32.40 -4.37 -57.67
CA LEU A 185 33.55 -3.46 -57.63
C LEU A 185 34.67 -4.09 -56.80
N GLU A 186 35.89 -4.04 -57.33
CA GLU A 186 37.12 -4.43 -56.64
C GLU A 186 37.27 -3.67 -55.31
N PRO A 187 37.83 -4.31 -54.26
CA PRO A 187 37.93 -3.70 -52.94
C PRO A 187 38.84 -2.48 -52.98
N GLN A 188 38.26 -1.31 -52.66
CA GLN A 188 39.05 -0.10 -52.45
C GLN A 188 39.95 -0.28 -51.22
N PRO A 189 41.17 0.27 -51.25
CA PRO A 189 42.11 0.20 -50.13
C PRO A 189 41.49 0.81 -48.87
N GLU A 190 41.62 0.08 -47.75
CA GLU A 190 41.11 0.52 -46.45
C GLU A 190 41.68 1.90 -46.09
N PRO A 191 40.82 2.86 -45.71
CA PRO A 191 41.26 4.18 -45.27
C PRO A 191 42.13 4.03 -44.01
N ALA A 192 43.22 4.81 -43.98
CA ALA A 192 44.11 4.86 -42.82
C ALA A 192 43.32 5.16 -41.54
N PRO A 193 43.64 4.49 -40.42
CA PRO A 193 42.90 4.64 -39.18
C PRO A 193 42.85 6.10 -38.75
N GLU A 194 41.64 6.62 -38.57
CA GLU A 194 41.44 7.96 -38.01
C GLU A 194 42.08 8.05 -36.62
N PRO A 195 42.71 9.19 -36.29
CA PRO A 195 43.34 9.40 -35.00
C PRO A 195 42.34 9.13 -33.87
N ALA A 196 42.77 8.36 -32.87
CA ALA A 196 41.96 8.02 -31.72
C ALA A 196 41.36 9.30 -31.11
N PRO A 197 40.04 9.33 -30.84
CA PRO A 197 39.41 10.50 -30.25
C PRO A 197 40.12 10.85 -28.95
N GLU A 198 40.43 12.14 -28.78
CA GLU A 198 40.93 12.66 -27.51
C GLU A 198 39.96 12.24 -26.40
N PRO A 199 40.46 11.81 -25.23
CA PRO A 199 39.61 11.34 -24.15
C PRO A 199 38.61 12.44 -23.79
N GLU A 200 37.32 12.11 -23.93
CA GLU A 200 36.26 12.99 -23.47
C GLU A 200 36.50 13.27 -21.97
N PRO A 201 36.34 14.53 -21.54
CA PRO A 201 36.50 14.89 -20.14
C PRO A 201 35.60 14.00 -19.28
N ASP A 202 36.17 13.43 -18.22
CA ASP A 202 35.43 12.64 -17.23
C ASP A 202 34.13 13.38 -16.90
N PRO A 203 32.96 12.74 -17.03
CA PRO A 203 31.71 13.39 -16.72
C PRO A 203 31.79 13.89 -15.28
N ASP A 204 31.77 15.23 -15.14
CA ASP A 204 31.54 15.91 -13.88
C ASP A 204 30.40 15.16 -13.19
N PRO A 205 30.56 14.61 -11.97
CA PRO A 205 29.54 13.77 -11.35
C PRO A 205 28.28 14.61 -11.27
N ALA A 206 27.39 14.37 -12.24
CA ALA A 206 26.10 14.99 -12.30
C ALA A 206 25.50 14.76 -10.92
N LEU A 207 25.04 15.85 -10.30
CA LEU A 207 24.34 15.87 -9.03
C LEU A 207 23.27 14.77 -9.05
N VAL A 208 23.66 13.56 -8.63
CA VAL A 208 22.73 12.54 -8.21
C VAL A 208 22.24 13.10 -6.90
N VAL A 209 21.11 13.79 -6.97
CA VAL A 209 20.43 14.26 -5.77
C VAL A 209 19.98 12.97 -5.09
N ASP A 210 20.82 12.47 -4.18
CA ASP A 210 20.42 11.47 -3.20
C ASP A 210 19.33 12.13 -2.35
N LEU A 211 18.09 12.02 -2.81
CA LEU A 211 16.92 12.32 -2.01
C LEU A 211 16.87 11.26 -0.92
N ASP A 212 17.44 11.59 0.23
CA ASP A 212 17.29 10.77 1.40
C ASP A 212 15.81 10.61 1.77
N ALA A 213 15.49 9.53 2.48
CA ALA A 213 14.11 9.21 2.86
C ALA A 213 13.43 10.36 3.62
N ALA A 214 14.18 11.16 4.39
CA ALA A 214 13.65 12.30 5.13
C ALA A 214 13.31 13.49 4.20
N GLN A 215 13.99 13.64 3.07
CA GLN A 215 13.75 14.67 2.08
C GLN A 215 12.62 14.26 1.12
N ALA A 216 12.48 12.96 0.82
CA ALA A 216 11.31 12.40 0.14
C ALA A 216 10.02 12.59 0.96
N ASP A 217 10.06 12.30 2.27
CA ASP A 217 8.94 12.56 3.18
C ASP A 217 8.58 14.05 3.26
N ARG A 218 9.57 14.93 3.43
CA ARG A 218 9.34 16.40 3.53
C ARG A 218 8.77 17.03 2.27
N THR A 219 9.04 16.45 1.11
CA THR A 219 8.53 16.96 -0.18
C THR A 219 7.18 16.36 -0.57
N GLY A 220 6.63 15.44 0.24
CA GLY A 220 5.43 14.68 -0.12
C GLY A 220 5.66 13.72 -1.30
N LEU A 221 6.92 13.55 -1.72
CA LEU A 221 7.37 12.61 -2.74
C LEU A 221 7.68 11.25 -2.14
N ALA A 222 7.08 10.92 -0.99
CA ALA A 222 7.12 9.57 -0.45
C ALA A 222 6.47 8.63 -1.47
N LEU A 223 7.30 8.11 -2.39
CA LEU A 223 7.03 6.99 -3.27
C LEU A 223 6.74 5.70 -2.47
N ALA A 224 6.74 5.81 -1.15
CA ALA A 224 6.49 4.77 -0.16
C ALA A 224 5.15 4.03 -0.36
N ASP A 225 4.23 4.59 -1.15
CA ASP A 225 2.96 3.95 -1.43
C ASP A 225 2.60 3.96 -2.91
N LEU A 226 3.17 3.00 -3.62
CA LEU A 226 3.00 2.76 -5.05
C LEU A 226 2.27 1.43 -5.27
N VAL A 227 1.47 1.33 -6.32
CA VAL A 227 0.88 0.08 -6.80
C VAL A 227 1.13 -0.09 -8.29
N LEU A 228 1.61 -1.27 -8.67
CA LEU A 228 1.79 -1.65 -10.07
C LEU A 228 0.54 -2.36 -10.56
N VAL A 229 -0.01 -1.89 -11.68
CA VAL A 229 -1.27 -2.40 -12.22
C VAL A 229 -1.19 -2.62 -13.72
N LEU A 230 -1.95 -3.58 -14.22
CA LEU A 230 -2.08 -3.87 -15.65
C LEU A 230 -3.56 -3.99 -16.00
N ASP A 231 -3.94 -3.33 -17.10
CA ASP A 231 -5.29 -3.40 -17.66
C ASP A 231 -6.42 -3.14 -16.63
N LEU A 232 -6.25 -2.12 -15.78
CA LEU A 232 -7.30 -1.74 -14.84
C LEU A 232 -8.59 -1.33 -15.59
N PRO A 233 -9.76 -1.80 -15.12
CA PRO A 233 -11.05 -1.50 -15.72
C PRO A 233 -11.52 -0.14 -15.22
N VAL A 234 -10.92 0.93 -15.71
CA VAL A 234 -11.28 2.30 -15.34
C VAL A 234 -11.93 3.02 -16.52
N ALA A 235 -12.91 3.87 -16.22
CA ALA A 235 -13.43 4.80 -17.20
C ALA A 235 -12.36 5.87 -17.52
N PRO A 236 -12.31 6.38 -18.76
CA PRO A 236 -11.34 7.39 -19.16
C PRO A 236 -11.78 8.80 -18.73
N ASP A 237 -12.41 8.93 -17.58
CA ASP A 237 -12.81 10.19 -16.97
C ASP A 237 -11.73 10.69 -16.00
N GLY A 238 -11.46 11.99 -16.06
CA GLY A 238 -10.40 12.61 -15.28
C GLY A 238 -8.97 12.24 -15.74
N PRO A 239 -7.96 12.80 -15.07
CA PRO A 239 -6.55 12.64 -15.49
C PRO A 239 -6.04 11.21 -15.27
N THR A 240 -6.31 10.60 -14.11
CA THR A 240 -5.90 9.22 -13.80
C THR A 240 -6.56 8.21 -14.72
N GLY A 241 -7.87 8.31 -14.95
CA GLY A 241 -8.60 7.42 -15.86
C GLY A 241 -8.10 7.51 -17.30
N THR A 242 -7.85 8.74 -17.79
CA THR A 242 -7.29 8.96 -19.15
C THR A 242 -5.91 8.35 -19.30
N ALA A 243 -5.01 8.57 -18.33
CA ALA A 243 -3.66 8.02 -18.35
C ALA A 243 -3.68 6.48 -18.32
N LEU A 244 -4.47 5.88 -17.43
CA LEU A 244 -4.63 4.43 -17.33
C LEU A 244 -5.23 3.81 -18.60
N ALA A 245 -6.21 4.47 -19.22
CA ALA A 245 -6.79 4.01 -20.48
C ALA A 245 -5.76 4.02 -21.63
N ALA A 246 -4.89 5.03 -21.68
CA ALA A 246 -3.82 5.11 -22.67
C ALA A 246 -2.75 4.02 -22.45
N VAL A 247 -2.29 3.83 -21.20
CA VAL A 247 -1.30 2.81 -20.83
C VAL A 247 -1.86 1.40 -21.06
N SER A 248 -3.11 1.14 -20.67
CA SER A 248 -3.79 -0.12 -20.99
C SER A 248 -3.92 -0.29 -22.50
N ALA A 249 -4.28 0.73 -23.28
CA ALA A 249 -4.39 0.60 -24.73
C ALA A 249 -3.06 0.12 -25.37
N ALA A 250 -1.93 0.55 -24.83
CA ALA A 250 -0.58 0.09 -25.22
C ALA A 250 -0.23 -1.32 -24.70
N GLY A 251 -0.99 -1.87 -23.74
CA GLY A 251 -0.67 -3.15 -23.09
C GLY A 251 0.51 -3.05 -22.13
N LEU A 252 0.77 -1.86 -21.61
CA LEU A 252 1.87 -1.60 -20.68
C LEU A 252 1.33 -1.58 -19.24
N PRO A 253 2.16 -1.92 -18.25
CA PRO A 253 1.82 -1.72 -16.85
C PRO A 253 1.87 -0.23 -16.48
N ALA A 254 1.07 0.16 -15.49
CA ALA A 254 1.06 1.50 -14.90
C ALA A 254 1.51 1.44 -13.43
N ALA A 255 2.26 2.44 -13.00
CA ALA A 255 2.53 2.70 -11.59
C ALA A 255 1.58 3.81 -11.11
N LEU A 256 0.89 3.58 -9.99
CA LEU A 256 0.01 4.56 -9.36
C LEU A 256 0.50 4.85 -7.95
N THR A 257 0.59 6.12 -7.58
CA THR A 257 0.87 6.51 -6.19
C THR A 257 -0.42 6.67 -5.40
N LEU A 258 -0.36 6.54 -4.08
CA LEU A 258 -1.48 6.82 -3.19
C LEU A 258 -2.01 8.25 -3.38
N GLN A 259 -1.12 9.23 -3.54
CA GLN A 259 -1.52 10.62 -3.78
C GLN A 259 -2.33 10.75 -5.07
N GLN A 260 -1.88 10.13 -6.17
CA GLN A 260 -2.63 10.15 -7.43
C GLN A 260 -4.04 9.55 -7.28
N LEU A 261 -4.16 8.46 -6.51
CA LEU A 261 -5.44 7.80 -6.23
C LEU A 261 -6.36 8.65 -5.34
N ARG A 262 -5.82 9.49 -4.45
CA ARG A 262 -6.58 10.39 -3.57
C ARG A 262 -7.02 11.66 -4.30
N ASP A 263 -6.11 12.29 -5.04
CA ASP A 263 -6.36 13.58 -5.69
C ASP A 263 -7.21 13.43 -6.96
N ALA A 264 -7.07 12.30 -7.65
CA ALA A 264 -7.81 11.98 -8.86
C ALA A 264 -8.22 10.50 -8.87
N PRO A 265 -9.21 10.12 -8.03
CA PRO A 265 -9.67 8.74 -7.92
C PRO A 265 -10.25 8.27 -9.27
N PRO A 266 -9.84 7.10 -9.78
CA PRO A 266 -10.41 6.57 -11.02
C PRO A 266 -11.85 6.08 -10.82
N SER A 267 -12.70 6.26 -11.82
CA SER A 267 -14.02 5.64 -11.85
C SER A 267 -13.91 4.20 -12.33
N TRP A 268 -14.21 3.24 -11.45
CA TRP A 268 -14.13 1.81 -11.74
C TRP A 268 -15.30 1.37 -12.63
N LEU A 269 -15.00 0.69 -13.74
CA LEU A 269 -16.01 0.06 -14.59
C LEU A 269 -16.58 -1.19 -13.90
N PRO A 270 -17.90 -1.40 -13.99
CA PRO A 270 -18.55 -2.55 -13.36
C PRO A 270 -18.00 -3.85 -13.94
N ALA A 271 -17.80 -4.84 -13.06
CA ALA A 271 -17.35 -6.15 -13.47
C ALA A 271 -18.38 -6.80 -14.41
N PRO A 272 -17.94 -7.44 -15.50
CA PRO A 272 -18.84 -8.32 -16.25
C PRO A 272 -19.29 -9.49 -15.33
N PRO A 273 -20.36 -10.21 -15.67
CA PRO A 273 -20.74 -11.43 -14.94
C PRO A 273 -19.55 -12.41 -14.86
N GLY A 274 -19.12 -12.75 -13.65
CA GLY A 274 -17.92 -13.58 -13.42
C GLY A 274 -16.58 -12.84 -13.57
N GLY A 275 -16.60 -11.50 -13.67
CA GLY A 275 -15.43 -10.65 -13.78
C GLY A 275 -14.46 -10.87 -12.64
N THR A 276 -13.20 -11.12 -12.99
CA THR A 276 -12.15 -11.48 -12.06
C THR A 276 -10.93 -10.59 -12.26
N ALA A 277 -10.35 -10.11 -11.17
CA ALA A 277 -9.08 -9.40 -11.14
C ALA A 277 -8.03 -10.28 -10.42
N LEU A 278 -6.85 -10.37 -11.01
CA LEU A 278 -5.73 -11.10 -10.45
C LEU A 278 -4.93 -10.17 -9.53
N VAL A 279 -4.55 -10.69 -8.37
CA VAL A 279 -3.70 -10.01 -7.39
C VAL A 279 -2.46 -10.87 -7.23
N CYS A 280 -1.29 -10.34 -7.54
CA CYS A 280 -0.02 -11.06 -7.41
C CYS A 280 0.91 -10.37 -6.41
N ALA A 281 1.69 -11.13 -5.66
CA ALA A 281 2.73 -10.55 -4.83
C ALA A 281 3.80 -9.90 -5.72
N THR A 282 4.44 -10.66 -6.62
CA THR A 282 5.67 -10.20 -7.26
C THR A 282 5.47 -9.47 -8.60
N PRO A 283 6.29 -8.42 -8.90
CA PRO A 283 6.27 -7.73 -10.20
C PRO A 283 6.63 -8.64 -11.37
N ALA A 284 7.39 -9.72 -11.13
CA ALA A 284 7.74 -10.72 -12.15
C ALA A 284 6.49 -11.39 -12.75
N VAL A 285 5.47 -11.69 -11.93
CA VAL A 285 4.19 -12.23 -12.41
C VAL A 285 3.48 -11.21 -13.31
N LEU A 286 3.46 -9.94 -12.91
CA LEU A 286 2.85 -8.87 -13.68
C LEU A 286 3.58 -8.65 -15.02
N ALA A 287 4.91 -8.66 -15.03
CA ALA A 287 5.72 -8.60 -16.24
C ALA A 287 5.48 -9.81 -17.16
N ALA A 288 5.35 -11.01 -16.61
CA ALA A 288 5.02 -12.21 -17.37
C ALA A 288 3.63 -12.15 -18.03
N VAL A 289 2.65 -11.55 -17.34
CA VAL A 289 1.31 -11.31 -17.90
C VAL A 289 1.34 -10.22 -18.97
N ALA A 290 2.07 -9.12 -18.76
CA ALA A 290 2.21 -8.01 -19.71
C ALA A 290 2.96 -8.41 -20.98
N GLY A 291 4.07 -9.15 -20.84
CA GLY A 291 4.92 -9.61 -21.94
C GLY A 291 4.32 -10.73 -22.77
N ALA A 292 3.12 -11.20 -22.43
CA ALA A 292 2.44 -12.24 -23.16
C ALA A 292 2.02 -11.78 -24.56
N PRO A 293 2.66 -12.22 -25.68
CA PRO A 293 2.14 -11.98 -27.02
C PRO A 293 0.64 -12.25 -27.05
N ALA A 294 -0.12 -11.21 -27.41
CA ALA A 294 -1.52 -11.33 -27.72
C ALA A 294 -1.62 -12.42 -28.78
N ALA A 295 -2.11 -13.61 -28.40
CA ALA A 295 -1.88 -14.82 -29.18
C ALA A 295 -2.13 -14.55 -30.67
N THR A 296 -1.12 -14.89 -31.46
CA THR A 296 -0.98 -14.47 -32.85
C THR A 296 -2.31 -14.67 -33.56
N PRO A 297 -2.90 -13.61 -34.15
CA PRO A 297 -4.15 -13.74 -34.86
C PRO A 297 -3.95 -14.78 -35.96
N THR A 298 -4.74 -15.86 -35.92
CA THR A 298 -4.68 -16.93 -36.92
C THR A 298 -4.89 -16.30 -38.31
N PRO A 299 -3.94 -16.42 -39.26
CA PRO A 299 -3.86 -15.56 -40.45
C PRO A 299 -4.94 -15.80 -41.52
N ALA A 300 -6.03 -16.51 -41.22
CA ALA A 300 -7.00 -16.95 -42.23
C ALA A 300 -8.43 -16.40 -42.06
N SER A 301 -8.71 -15.55 -41.07
CA SER A 301 -10.05 -14.94 -40.91
C SER A 301 -10.02 -13.46 -41.28
N ALA A 302 -10.89 -13.13 -42.24
CA ALA A 302 -11.25 -11.82 -42.81
C ALA A 302 -11.23 -10.62 -41.84
N PRO A 303 -11.24 -9.35 -42.35
CA PRO A 303 -11.20 -8.11 -41.56
C PRO A 303 -12.46 -7.83 -40.71
N ALA A 304 -12.96 -8.84 -40.00
CA ALA A 304 -13.95 -8.68 -38.96
C ALA A 304 -13.30 -7.91 -37.80
N ARG A 305 -13.95 -6.80 -37.40
CA ARG A 305 -13.63 -5.97 -36.23
C ARG A 305 -12.86 -6.76 -35.19
N ARG A 306 -11.56 -6.45 -35.01
CA ARG A 306 -10.69 -7.09 -34.02
C ARG A 306 -11.40 -7.03 -32.67
N ARG A 307 -12.07 -8.12 -32.28
CA ARG A 307 -12.66 -8.23 -30.96
C ARG A 307 -11.49 -8.19 -30.01
N ARG A 308 -11.32 -7.06 -29.31
CA ARG A 308 -10.33 -6.94 -28.23
C ARG A 308 -10.58 -8.13 -27.32
N ARG A 309 -9.53 -8.93 -27.09
CA ARG A 309 -9.63 -10.00 -26.09
C ARG A 309 -10.04 -9.37 -24.76
N PRO A 310 -10.88 -10.06 -23.98
CA PRO A 310 -11.14 -9.63 -22.61
C PRO A 310 -9.78 -9.59 -21.89
N ARG A 311 -9.44 -8.40 -21.41
CA ARG A 311 -8.24 -8.15 -20.61
C ARG A 311 -8.62 -8.42 -19.16
N VAL A 312 -7.77 -9.16 -18.47
CA VAL A 312 -7.95 -9.49 -17.06
C VAL A 312 -7.12 -8.48 -16.27
N PRO A 313 -7.74 -7.67 -15.39
CA PRO A 313 -7.00 -6.72 -14.57
C PRO A 313 -6.00 -7.47 -13.68
N VAL A 314 -4.79 -6.92 -13.54
CA VAL A 314 -3.77 -7.44 -12.61
C VAL A 314 -3.33 -6.32 -11.68
N VAL A 315 -3.25 -6.61 -10.39
CA VAL A 315 -2.75 -5.72 -9.34
C VAL A 315 -1.58 -6.42 -8.65
N CYS A 316 -0.43 -5.75 -8.56
CA CYS A 316 0.75 -6.28 -7.88
C CYS A 316 0.88 -5.64 -6.49
N LEU A 317 1.01 -6.47 -5.45
CA LEU A 317 1.10 -6.06 -4.06
C LEU A 317 2.48 -5.51 -3.70
N ASP A 318 3.54 -6.05 -4.30
CA ASP A 318 4.93 -5.74 -3.99
C ASP A 318 5.49 -4.60 -4.85
N ALA A 319 4.77 -3.50 -4.89
CA ALA A 319 5.29 -2.27 -5.48
C ALA A 319 6.09 -1.43 -4.46
N THR A 320 6.01 -1.76 -3.17
CA THR A 320 6.56 -0.99 -2.06
C THR A 320 7.63 -1.70 -1.23
N ALA A 321 7.94 -3.00 -1.41
CA ALA A 321 9.03 -3.62 -0.62
C ALA A 321 10.43 -3.07 -0.96
N THR A 322 10.52 -2.09 -1.86
CA THR A 322 11.74 -1.30 -2.11
C THR A 322 11.79 0.04 -1.37
N SER A 323 10.74 0.43 -0.64
CA SER A 323 10.73 1.67 0.13
C SER A 323 11.24 1.45 1.56
N PRO A 324 12.28 2.17 2.01
CA PRO A 324 12.75 2.10 3.38
C PRO A 324 11.61 2.43 4.36
N GLY A 325 11.25 1.48 5.25
CA GLY A 325 10.23 1.66 6.27
C GLY A 325 8.82 1.14 5.92
N ALA A 326 8.60 0.57 4.74
CA ALA A 326 7.35 -0.13 4.44
C ALA A 326 7.19 -1.38 5.33
N ASP A 327 5.98 -1.60 5.86
CA ASP A 327 5.65 -2.81 6.64
C ASP A 327 5.70 -4.04 5.70
N PRO A 328 6.63 -4.99 5.90
CA PRO A 328 6.74 -6.17 5.03
C PRO A 328 5.49 -7.08 5.07
N GLY A 329 4.61 -6.91 6.06
CA GLY A 329 3.40 -7.71 6.24
C GLY A 329 2.11 -7.04 5.75
N TRP A 330 2.14 -5.79 5.25
CA TRP A 330 0.94 -5.06 4.85
C TRP A 330 1.05 -4.50 3.44
N PRO A 331 0.01 -4.68 2.58
CA PRO A 331 0.00 -4.06 1.27
C PRO A 331 -0.19 -2.54 1.44
N GLY A 332 0.61 -1.72 0.74
CA GLY A 332 0.49 -0.25 0.82
C GLY A 332 -0.96 0.25 0.65
N ASP A 333 -1.30 1.42 1.20
CA ASP A 333 -2.65 1.98 1.10
C ASP A 333 -3.09 2.16 -0.36
N ALA A 334 -2.16 2.43 -1.29
CA ALA A 334 -2.46 2.51 -2.72
C ALA A 334 -3.04 1.19 -3.24
N VAL A 335 -2.45 0.07 -2.84
CA VAL A 335 -2.94 -1.28 -3.16
C VAL A 335 -4.33 -1.46 -2.58
N VAL A 336 -4.54 -1.11 -1.30
CA VAL A 336 -5.84 -1.25 -0.63
C VAL A 336 -6.93 -0.43 -1.33
N VAL A 337 -6.64 0.80 -1.74
CA VAL A 337 -7.56 1.68 -2.48
C VAL A 337 -7.97 1.03 -3.81
N VAL A 338 -7.00 0.51 -4.58
CA VAL A 338 -7.28 -0.16 -5.86
C VAL A 338 -8.13 -1.42 -5.66
N LEU A 339 -7.76 -2.28 -4.70
CA LEU A 339 -8.48 -3.53 -4.46
C LEU A 339 -9.90 -3.29 -3.95
N ARG A 340 -10.12 -2.30 -3.07
CA ARG A 340 -11.46 -1.90 -2.63
C ARG A 340 -12.29 -1.33 -3.77
N GLY A 341 -11.67 -0.53 -4.65
CA GLY A 341 -12.31 0.00 -5.85
C GLY A 341 -12.82 -1.10 -6.79
N LEU A 342 -11.96 -2.07 -7.09
CA LEU A 342 -12.31 -3.25 -7.89
C LEU A 342 -13.43 -4.07 -7.22
N LYS A 343 -13.32 -4.36 -5.92
CA LYS A 343 -14.34 -5.10 -5.17
C LYS A 343 -15.69 -4.36 -5.19
N GLY A 344 -15.69 -3.04 -4.96
CA GLY A 344 -16.88 -2.20 -5.01
C GLY A 344 -17.55 -2.17 -6.39
N ALA A 345 -16.77 -2.31 -7.45
CA ALA A 345 -17.26 -2.48 -8.83
C ALA A 345 -17.71 -3.91 -9.17
N GLY A 346 -17.69 -4.84 -8.21
CA GLY A 346 -18.18 -6.21 -8.36
C GLY A 346 -17.14 -7.20 -8.89
N TRP A 347 -15.86 -6.84 -8.93
CA TRP A 347 -14.80 -7.74 -9.37
C TRP A 347 -14.47 -8.77 -8.29
N ARG A 348 -14.36 -10.04 -8.67
CA ARG A 348 -13.82 -11.08 -7.80
C ARG A 348 -12.29 -10.97 -7.76
N LEU A 349 -11.72 -10.91 -6.57
CA LEU A 349 -10.27 -10.85 -6.40
C LEU A 349 -9.70 -12.27 -6.26
N LEU A 350 -8.75 -12.64 -7.12
CA LEU A 350 -7.98 -13.88 -7.01
C LEU A 350 -6.54 -13.57 -6.62
N LEU A 351 -6.14 -14.04 -5.45
CA LEU A 351 -4.85 -13.73 -4.86
C LEU A 351 -3.84 -14.86 -5.04
N ASN A 352 -2.70 -14.52 -5.63
CA ASN A 352 -1.46 -15.30 -5.59
C ASN A 352 -0.42 -14.53 -4.76
N ALA A 353 -0.35 -14.82 -3.47
CA ALA A 353 0.54 -14.13 -2.55
C ALA A 353 2.01 -14.60 -2.60
N GLY A 354 2.35 -15.51 -3.52
CA GLY A 354 3.68 -16.12 -3.57
C GLY A 354 3.88 -17.18 -2.48
N ASP A 355 5.02 -17.88 -2.56
CA ASP A 355 5.44 -18.84 -1.55
C ASP A 355 6.30 -18.13 -0.50
N GLY A 356 5.88 -18.13 0.76
CA GLY A 356 6.62 -17.52 1.86
C GLY A 356 5.72 -17.04 3.00
N PRO A 357 6.30 -16.77 4.19
CA PRO A 357 5.53 -16.32 5.36
C PRO A 357 4.83 -14.97 5.12
N GLU A 358 5.45 -14.07 4.36
CA GLU A 358 4.86 -12.79 3.94
C GLU A 358 3.61 -13.02 3.09
N GLY A 359 3.68 -14.01 2.18
CA GLY A 359 2.56 -14.43 1.36
C GLY A 359 1.41 -15.01 2.18
N GLU A 360 1.70 -15.78 3.23
CA GLU A 360 0.67 -16.31 4.14
C GLU A 360 -0.06 -15.20 4.91
N VAL A 361 0.69 -14.22 5.45
CA VAL A 361 0.12 -13.07 6.14
C VAL A 361 -0.75 -12.24 5.19
N LEU A 362 -0.24 -11.90 4.01
CA LEU A 362 -1.00 -11.18 2.97
C LEU A 362 -2.25 -11.96 2.56
N THR A 363 -2.16 -13.29 2.49
CA THR A 363 -3.29 -14.14 2.16
C THR A 363 -4.39 -14.06 3.20
N GLU A 364 -4.06 -14.24 4.48
CA GLU A 364 -5.03 -14.16 5.56
C GLU A 364 -5.69 -12.78 5.62
N LEU A 365 -4.88 -11.73 5.43
CA LEU A 365 -5.30 -10.34 5.47
C LEU A 365 -6.28 -10.00 4.35
N LEU A 366 -5.92 -10.31 3.10
CA LEU A 366 -6.74 -10.00 1.94
C LEU A 366 -7.97 -10.91 1.85
N ALA A 367 -7.87 -12.15 2.34
CA ALA A 367 -9.02 -13.03 2.43
C ALA A 367 -10.04 -12.54 3.48
N SER A 368 -9.57 -12.10 4.65
CA SER A 368 -10.46 -11.65 5.73
C SER A 368 -11.08 -10.28 5.47
N GLU A 369 -10.28 -9.31 5.01
CA GLU A 369 -10.73 -7.92 4.82
C GLU A 369 -11.40 -7.69 3.45
N LEU A 370 -10.88 -8.33 2.40
CA LEU A 370 -11.32 -8.08 1.03
C LEU A 370 -12.02 -9.26 0.38
N GLU A 371 -12.28 -10.34 1.12
CA GLU A 371 -12.89 -11.58 0.57
C GLU A 371 -12.14 -12.09 -0.68
N ALA A 372 -10.84 -11.84 -0.76
CA ALA A 372 -10.02 -12.33 -1.85
C ALA A 372 -9.95 -13.85 -1.78
N GLN A 373 -10.17 -14.52 -2.91
CA GLN A 373 -10.06 -15.97 -2.99
C GLN A 373 -8.62 -16.33 -3.28
N VAL A 374 -8.07 -17.24 -2.49
CA VAL A 374 -6.71 -17.73 -2.69
C VAL A 374 -6.67 -18.54 -3.99
N TRP A 375 -5.78 -18.15 -4.88
CA TRP A 375 -5.46 -18.89 -6.08
C TRP A 375 -3.96 -19.16 -6.09
N ARG A 376 -3.61 -20.40 -5.77
CA ARG A 376 -2.22 -20.85 -5.85
C ARG A 376 -1.89 -21.14 -7.30
N CYS A 377 -0.92 -20.41 -7.85
CA CYS A 377 -0.25 -20.90 -9.04
C CYS A 377 0.45 -22.20 -8.66
N PRO A 378 0.30 -23.31 -9.41
CA PRO A 378 1.04 -24.52 -9.11
C PRO A 378 2.54 -24.24 -9.14
N ALA A 379 3.25 -24.79 -8.16
CA ALA A 379 4.62 -24.49 -7.77
C ALA A 379 5.71 -24.88 -8.80
N ASP A 380 5.35 -25.11 -10.06
CA ASP A 380 6.30 -25.40 -11.13
C ASP A 380 6.59 -24.10 -11.91
N PRO A 381 7.70 -23.39 -11.62
CA PRO A 381 8.08 -22.18 -12.34
C PRO A 381 8.55 -22.47 -13.77
N ASP A 382 8.84 -23.74 -14.12
CA ASP A 382 9.37 -24.17 -15.42
C ASP A 382 8.28 -24.66 -16.39
N ALA A 383 7.12 -25.07 -15.88
CA ALA A 383 5.90 -25.13 -16.70
C ALA A 383 5.66 -23.72 -17.28
N PRO A 384 5.12 -23.56 -18.51
CA PRO A 384 4.82 -22.24 -19.06
C PRO A 384 3.74 -21.57 -18.19
N LEU A 385 4.18 -20.96 -17.08
CA LEU A 385 3.44 -20.31 -16.01
C LEU A 385 2.37 -19.43 -16.62
N ARG A 386 2.74 -18.77 -17.71
CA ARG A 386 1.90 -17.97 -18.57
C ARG A 386 0.69 -18.70 -19.17
N GLU A 387 0.85 -19.85 -19.82
CA GLU A 387 -0.28 -20.59 -20.43
C GLU A 387 -1.21 -21.19 -19.37
N GLN A 388 -0.65 -21.55 -18.22
CA GLN A 388 -1.40 -22.08 -17.09
C GLN A 388 -2.14 -21.00 -16.31
N LEU A 389 -1.50 -19.88 -15.96
CA LEU A 389 -2.13 -18.69 -15.36
C LEU A 389 -3.26 -18.18 -16.25
N VAL A 390 -3.02 -18.07 -17.57
CA VAL A 390 -4.04 -17.69 -18.54
C VAL A 390 -5.12 -18.77 -18.69
N GLY A 391 -4.76 -20.04 -18.63
CA GLY A 391 -5.69 -21.17 -18.70
C GLY A 391 -6.62 -21.24 -17.49
N ASP A 392 -6.09 -21.04 -16.29
CA ASP A 392 -6.82 -21.05 -15.03
C ASP A 392 -7.66 -19.79 -14.86
N ALA A 393 -7.13 -18.61 -15.19
CA ALA A 393 -7.94 -17.39 -15.27
C ALA A 393 -9.10 -17.56 -16.26
N ARG A 394 -8.88 -18.23 -17.41
CA ARG A 394 -9.94 -18.55 -18.38
C ARG A 394 -10.93 -19.62 -17.89
N ARG A 395 -10.50 -20.54 -17.03
CA ARG A 395 -11.40 -21.54 -16.41
C ARG A 395 -12.25 -20.88 -15.33
N LEU A 396 -11.68 -19.98 -14.54
CA LEU A 396 -12.35 -19.28 -13.45
C LEU A 396 -13.28 -18.15 -13.95
N ALA A 397 -13.03 -17.61 -15.13
CA ALA A 397 -13.88 -16.62 -15.79
C ALA A 397 -15.06 -17.21 -16.61
N ARG A 398 -15.17 -18.54 -16.69
CA ARG A 398 -16.32 -19.25 -17.28
C ARG A 398 -17.21 -19.79 -16.17
#